data_AF-A0A6M3K0V3-F1
#
_entry.id   AF-A0A6M3K0V3-F1
#
_cell.length_a   1.000
_cell.length_b   1.000
_cell.length_c   1.000
_cell.angle_alpha   90.00
_cell.angle_beta   90.00
_cell.angle_gamma   90.00
#
_symmetry.space_group_name_H-M   'P 1'
#
loop_
_entity.id
_entity.type
_entity.pdbx_description
1 polymer ?
#
loop_
_entity_poly.entity_id
_entity_poly.type
_entity_poly.pdbx_seq_one_letter_code
_entity_poly.pdbx_strand_id
1 'polypeptide(L)'
;MRKLINKVSKKQAVLNAIWKRLFWQAIDEQFTTKGYTWCEMCGQSKLAGDLQPHHIKRRRRYNYVYENLRLECRKCHDKDTFGGGK
;
A
#
# COMPACT_ATOMS: atom_id res chain seq x y z
N MET A 1 1.95 4.88 -32.75
CA MET A 1 2.55 5.13 -31.42
C MET A 1 3.02 3.80 -30.81
N ARG A 2 4.33 3.56 -30.70
CA ARG A 2 4.86 2.38 -29.98
C ARG A 2 4.76 2.66 -28.48
N LYS A 3 3.98 1.85 -27.75
CA LYS A 3 4.02 1.85 -26.27
C LYS A 3 5.42 1.44 -25.84
N LEU A 4 6.16 2.36 -25.20
CA LEU A 4 7.39 2.04 -24.49
C LEU A 4 7.03 1.08 -23.34
N ILE A 5 7.23 -0.22 -23.56
CA ILE A 5 7.16 -1.20 -22.48
C ILE A 5 8.44 -1.01 -21.67
N ASN A 6 8.36 -0.19 -20.62
CA ASN A 6 9.44 -0.05 -19.66
C ASN A 6 9.69 -1.40 -19.00
N LYS A 7 10.73 -2.11 -19.45
CA LYS A 7 11.16 -3.37 -18.84
C LYS A 7 11.69 -3.04 -17.44
N VAL A 8 10.98 -3.51 -16.43
CA VAL A 8 11.50 -3.51 -15.05
C VAL A 8 12.59 -4.58 -14.91
N SER A 9 13.56 -4.37 -14.03
CA SER A 9 14.56 -5.39 -13.74
C SER A 9 13.90 -6.63 -13.09
N LYS A 10 14.51 -7.81 -13.25
CA LYS A 10 14.02 -9.05 -12.60
C LYS A 10 13.83 -8.85 -11.09
N LYS A 11 14.79 -8.18 -10.44
CA LYS A 11 14.72 -7.83 -9.02
C LYS A 11 13.49 -6.99 -8.72
N GLN A 12 13.24 -5.92 -9.48
CA GLN A 12 12.07 -5.07 -9.26
C GLN A 12 10.76 -5.81 -9.51
N ALA A 13 10.70 -6.71 -10.47
CA ALA A 13 9.51 -7.53 -10.73
C ALA A 13 9.14 -8.40 -9.51
N VAL A 14 10.13 -9.03 -8.87
CA VAL A 14 9.95 -9.80 -7.62
C VAL A 14 9.44 -8.90 -6.50
N LEU A 15 10.06 -7.73 -6.31
CA LEU A 15 9.64 -6.77 -5.27
C LEU A 15 8.21 -6.27 -5.50
N ASN A 16 7.81 -6.03 -6.75
CA ASN A 16 6.44 -5.65 -7.10
C ASN A 16 5.44 -6.77 -6.79
N ALA A 17 5.82 -8.03 -7.00
CA ALA A 17 4.96 -9.18 -6.68
C ALA A 17 4.77 -9.34 -5.17
N ILE A 18 5.86 -9.21 -4.39
CA ILE A 18 5.80 -9.21 -2.92
C ILE A 18 4.90 -8.08 -2.42
N TRP A 19 5.05 -6.87 -2.99
CA TRP A 19 4.23 -5.72 -2.63
C TRP A 19 2.73 -5.95 -2.87
N LYS A 20 2.37 -6.50 -4.04
CA LYS A 20 0.98 -6.85 -4.35
C LYS A 20 0.43 -7.90 -3.40
N ARG A 21 1.24 -8.90 -3.02
CA ARG A 21 0.83 -9.93 -2.06
C ARG A 21 0.52 -9.33 -0.69
N LEU A 22 1.42 -8.48 -0.18
CA LEU A 22 1.23 -7.82 1.12
C LEU A 22 -0.01 -6.93 1.14
N PHE A 23 -0.28 -6.23 0.03
CA PHE A 23 -1.49 -5.44 -0.13
C PHE A 23 -2.77 -6.29 0.02
N TRP A 24 -2.87 -7.38 -0.74
CA TRP A 24 -4.05 -8.25 -0.67
C TRP A 24 -4.20 -8.93 0.68
N GLN A 25 -3.09 -9.31 1.31
CA GLN A 25 -3.11 -9.84 2.67
C GLN A 25 -3.69 -8.82 3.67
N ALA A 26 -3.34 -7.53 3.55
CA ALA A 26 -3.89 -6.49 4.42
C ALA A 26 -5.39 -6.26 4.19
N ILE A 27 -5.82 -6.30 2.92
CA ILE A 27 -7.24 -6.22 2.56
C ILE A 27 -8.02 -7.41 3.15
N ASP A 28 -7.50 -8.63 3.00
CA ASP A 28 -8.14 -9.84 3.51
C ASP A 28 -8.22 -9.85 5.04
N GLU A 29 -7.19 -9.37 5.73
CA GLU A 29 -7.20 -9.25 7.20
C GLU A 29 -8.25 -8.24 7.67
N GLN A 30 -8.35 -7.07 7.04
CA GLN A 30 -9.39 -6.09 7.36
C GLN A 30 -10.79 -6.69 7.17
N PHE A 31 -11.00 -7.34 6.03
CA PHE A 31 -12.30 -7.92 5.70
C PHE A 31 -12.66 -9.07 6.65
N THR A 32 -11.70 -9.93 6.99
CA THR A 32 -11.90 -11.03 7.95
C THR A 32 -12.20 -10.50 9.35
N THR A 33 -11.57 -9.40 9.75
CA THR A 33 -11.71 -8.83 11.10
C THR A 33 -12.99 -8.02 11.28
N LYS A 34 -13.44 -7.29 10.25
CA LYS A 34 -14.55 -6.32 10.36
C LYS A 34 -15.71 -6.56 9.39
N GLY A 35 -15.55 -7.42 8.39
CA GLY A 35 -16.52 -7.62 7.31
C GLY A 35 -16.50 -6.54 6.23
N TYR A 36 -15.58 -5.57 6.31
CA TYR A 36 -15.40 -4.51 5.31
C TYR A 36 -13.97 -3.96 5.36
N THR A 37 -13.59 -3.23 4.31
CA THR A 37 -12.29 -2.54 4.22
C THR A 37 -12.40 -1.06 4.54
N TRP A 38 -11.38 -0.48 5.16
CA TRP A 38 -11.35 0.93 5.56
C TRP A 38 -9.96 1.55 5.46
N CYS A 39 -9.95 2.88 5.41
CA CYS A 39 -8.72 3.65 5.50
C CYS A 39 -8.28 3.75 6.98
N GLU A 40 -7.11 3.24 7.31
CA GLU A 40 -6.58 3.23 8.68
C GLU A 40 -6.20 4.63 9.19
N MET A 41 -6.08 5.61 8.29
CA MET A 41 -5.79 7.01 8.67
C MET A 41 -7.02 7.85 8.97
N CYS A 42 -8.14 7.64 8.26
CA CYS A 42 -9.35 8.44 8.44
C CYS A 42 -10.57 7.66 8.94
N GLY A 43 -10.45 6.34 9.11
CA GLY A 43 -11.51 5.46 9.60
C GLY A 43 -12.66 5.20 8.62
N GLN A 44 -12.71 5.89 7.48
CA GLN A 44 -13.80 5.73 6.53
C GLN A 44 -13.70 4.39 5.79
N SER A 45 -14.86 3.73 5.63
CA SER A 45 -15.00 2.60 4.71
C SER A 45 -14.63 2.99 3.28
N LYS A 46 -13.90 2.11 2.60
CA LYS A 46 -13.42 2.25 1.23
C LYS A 46 -13.49 0.90 0.54
N LEU A 47 -13.65 0.90 -0.78
CA LEU A 47 -13.45 -0.32 -1.56
C LEU A 47 -11.97 -0.67 -1.58
N ALA A 48 -11.64 -1.96 -1.68
CA ALA A 48 -10.25 -2.43 -1.72
C ALA A 48 -9.41 -1.71 -2.78
N GLY A 49 -9.97 -1.47 -3.97
CA GLY A 49 -9.29 -0.77 -5.07
C GLY A 49 -8.96 0.70 -4.80
N ASP A 50 -9.60 1.32 -3.81
CA ASP A 50 -9.39 2.72 -3.42
C ASP A 50 -8.34 2.89 -2.31
N LEU A 51 -7.83 1.77 -1.78
CA LEU A 51 -6.82 1.73 -0.73
C LEU A 51 -5.44 1.46 -1.31
N GLN A 52 -4.42 2.04 -0.67
CA GLN A 52 -3.02 1.90 -1.01
C GLN A 52 -2.23 1.59 0.27
N PRO A 53 -1.31 0.61 0.23
CA PRO A 53 -0.44 0.35 1.36
C PRO A 53 0.59 1.48 1.49
N HIS A 54 0.72 2.03 2.69
CA HIS A 54 1.69 3.06 3.05
C HIS A 54 2.63 2.55 4.14
N HIS A 55 3.92 2.85 4.02
CA HIS A 55 4.91 2.47 5.04
C HIS A 55 4.76 3.31 6.31
N ILE A 56 4.66 2.68 7.47
CA ILE A 56 4.66 3.37 8.78
C ILE A 56 6.06 3.93 9.08
N LYS A 57 7.11 3.13 8.85
CA LYS A 57 8.52 3.54 8.99
C LYS A 57 9.20 3.55 7.64
N ARG A 58 9.76 4.71 7.25
CA ARG A 58 10.54 4.91 6.02
C ARG A 58 11.99 4.42 6.15
N ARG A 59 12.22 3.16 6.53
CA ARG A 59 13.57 2.55 6.52
C ARG A 59 13.58 1.34 5.59
N ARG A 60 14.61 1.25 4.73
CA ARG A 60 14.76 0.19 3.72
C ARG A 60 14.56 -1.23 4.26
N ARG A 61 15.06 -1.53 5.46
CA ARG A 61 14.94 -2.86 6.09
C ARG A 61 13.49 -3.28 6.40
N TYR A 62 12.54 -2.33 6.39
CA TYR A 62 11.14 -2.56 6.68
C TYR A 62 10.22 -2.38 5.46
N ASN A 63 10.79 -2.21 4.25
CA ASN A 63 9.99 -1.90 3.06
C ASN A 63 9.01 -3.01 2.65
N TYR A 64 9.23 -4.25 3.08
CA TYR A 64 8.42 -5.42 2.72
C TYR A 64 7.98 -6.21 3.94
N VAL A 65 7.87 -5.53 5.09
CA VAL A 65 7.40 -6.11 6.36
C VAL A 65 5.94 -5.76 6.51
N TYR A 66 5.09 -6.77 6.67
CA TYR A 66 3.64 -6.62 6.71
C TYR A 66 3.19 -5.63 7.79
N GLU A 67 3.76 -5.78 8.99
CA GLU A 67 3.49 -4.96 10.18
C GLU A 67 3.96 -3.50 10.04
N ASN A 68 4.72 -3.19 8.99
CA ASN A 68 5.14 -1.84 8.66
C ASN A 68 4.25 -1.19 7.59
N LEU A 69 3.12 -1.81 7.26
CA LEU A 69 2.16 -1.30 6.28
C LEU A 69 0.85 -0.95 6.97
N ARG A 70 0.23 0.12 6.46
CA ARG A 70 -1.16 0.45 6.75
C ARG A 70 -1.87 0.80 5.44
N LEU A 71 -3.15 0.52 5.35
CA LEU A 71 -3.99 0.81 4.20
C LEU A 71 -4.58 2.21 4.31
N GLU A 72 -4.33 3.02 3.27
CA GLU A 72 -4.78 4.40 3.21
C GLU A 72 -5.54 4.68 1.93
N CYS A 73 -6.59 5.49 2.03
CA CYS A 73 -7.18 6.08 0.83
C CYS A 73 -6.20 7.08 0.20
N ARG A 74 -6.32 7.31 -1.10
CA ARG A 74 -5.41 8.20 -1.86
C ARG A 74 -5.20 9.57 -1.20
N LYS A 75 -6.28 10.19 -0.71
CA LYS A 75 -6.23 11.50 -0.05
C LYS A 75 -5.38 11.50 1.23
N CYS A 76 -5.44 10.44 2.02
CA CYS A 76 -4.62 10.28 3.22
C CYS A 76 -3.16 9.99 2.84
N HIS A 77 -2.97 9.09 1.87
CA HIS A 77 -1.66 8.69 1.39
C HIS A 77 -0.85 9.90 0.88
N ASP A 78 -1.47 10.76 0.08
CA ASP A 78 -0.83 11.99 -0.42
C ASP A 78 -0.51 12.95 0.74
N LYS A 79 -1.40 13.10 1.72
CA LYS A 79 -1.14 13.93 2.91
C LYS A 79 0.03 13.44 3.73
N ASP A 80 0.17 12.13 3.96
CA ASP A 80 1.29 11.60 4.75
C ASP A 80 2.62 11.64 3.97
N THR A 81 2.55 11.45 2.65
CA THR A 81 3.71 11.53 1.77
C THR A 81 4.30 12.93 1.72
N PHE A 82 3.45 13.96 1.55
CA PHE A 82 3.87 15.35 1.32
C PHE A 82 3.73 16.27 2.55
N GLY A 83 2.96 15.87 3.56
CA GLY A 83 2.72 16.63 4.79
C GLY A 83 3.69 16.31 5.94
N GLY A 84 4.55 15.30 5.79
CA GLY A 84 5.60 14.94 6.75
C GLY A 84 6.81 15.89 6.80
N GLY A 85 6.62 17.16 6.39
CA GLY A 85 7.56 18.25 6.63
C GLY A 85 7.18 19.00 7.90
N LYS A 86 7.44 18.41 9.06
CA LYS A 86 7.63 19.10 10.34
C LYS A 86 8.66 18.35 11.16
#